data_AF-A0A3A8L567-F1
#
_entry.id   AF-A0A3A8L567-F1
#
_cell.length_a   1.000
_cell.length_b   1.000
_cell.length_c   1.000
_cell.angle_alpha   90.00
_cell.angle_beta   90.00
_cell.angle_gamma   90.00
#
_symmetry.space_group_name_H-M   'P 1'
#
loop_
_entity.id
_entity.type
_entity.pdbx_description
1 polymer ?
#
loop_
_entity_poly.entity_id
_entity_poly.type
_entity_poly.pdbx_seq_one_letter_code
_entity_poly.pdbx_strand_id
1 'polypeptide(L)'
;MLPPPRPKKKLGRPRADDRAALEAIVFVLRSSIPWEMLPRKQFGLSGMTAWRRLEEWTRAGVRGKLQERLLDELGLRGKVDFSRASIDSSSVRASKRRPLQAKPDG
;
A
#
# COMPACT_ATOMS: atom_id res chain seq x y z
N MET A 1 -12.34 10.58 0.52
CA MET A 1 -11.85 11.54 1.52
C MET A 1 -10.36 11.33 1.68
N LEU A 2 -9.55 12.26 1.17
CA LEU A 2 -8.11 12.26 1.38
C LEU A 2 -7.81 12.91 2.74
N PRO A 3 -6.79 12.45 3.47
CA PRO A 3 -6.45 13.03 4.75
C PRO A 3 -5.95 14.46 4.53
N PRO A 4 -6.27 15.40 5.44
CA PRO A 4 -5.85 16.78 5.27
C PRO A 4 -4.32 16.87 5.22
N PRO A 5 -3.77 17.68 4.29
CA PRO A 5 -2.33 17.81 4.18
C PRO A 5 -1.78 18.43 5.48
N ARG A 6 -0.89 17.70 6.18
CA ARG A 6 -0.07 18.27 7.27
C ARG A 6 0.49 19.66 6.90
N PRO A 7 0.58 20.60 7.86
CA PRO A 7 1.04 21.96 7.60
C PRO A 7 2.42 21.99 6.94
N LYS A 8 2.58 22.92 5.98
CA LYS A 8 3.82 23.14 5.24
C LYS A 8 4.93 23.52 6.23
N LYS A 9 5.98 22.71 6.37
CA LYS A 9 7.22 23.19 6.99
C LYS A 9 7.81 24.24 6.06
N LYS A 10 8.15 25.42 6.59
CA LYS A 10 8.72 26.55 5.83
C LYS A 10 10.08 26.22 5.16
N LEU A 11 10.65 25.05 5.44
CA LEU A 11 11.92 24.57 4.87
C LEU A 11 11.74 23.12 4.37
N GLY A 12 11.69 22.96 3.04
CA GLY A 12 11.62 21.65 2.37
C GLY A 12 10.87 21.67 1.04
N ARG A 13 11.20 20.72 0.15
CA ARG A 13 10.56 20.58 -1.18
C ARG A 13 9.03 20.49 -1.02
N PRO A 14 8.23 21.21 -1.83
CA PRO A 14 6.79 21.12 -1.81
C PRO A 14 6.33 19.67 -1.86
N ARG A 15 5.25 19.34 -1.13
CA ARG A 15 4.66 18.01 -1.17
C ARG A 15 4.34 17.62 -2.61
N ALA A 16 4.67 16.39 -2.98
CA ALA A 16 4.22 15.81 -4.24
C ALA A 16 2.68 15.82 -4.26
N ASP A 17 2.14 16.28 -5.39
CA ASP A 17 0.70 16.37 -5.65
C ASP A 17 0.01 15.04 -5.32
N ASP A 18 -1.10 15.10 -4.57
CA ASP A 18 -1.86 13.92 -4.15
C ASP A 18 -2.39 13.14 -5.35
N ARG A 19 -2.73 13.84 -6.44
CA ARG A 19 -3.18 13.22 -7.68
C ARG A 19 -2.06 12.44 -8.35
N ALA A 20 -0.89 13.05 -8.53
CA ALA A 20 0.28 12.38 -9.08
C ALA A 20 0.70 11.15 -8.24
N ALA A 21 0.60 11.26 -6.91
CA ALA A 21 0.88 10.14 -6.01
C ALA A 21 -0.13 9.00 -6.19
N LEU A 22 -1.42 9.30 -6.31
CA LEU A 22 -2.44 8.29 -6.58
C LEU A 22 -2.22 7.61 -7.93
N GLU A 23 -1.97 8.38 -9.00
CA GLU A 23 -1.71 7.86 -10.34
C GLU A 23 -0.49 6.94 -10.37
N ALA A 24 0.59 7.33 -9.70
CA ALA A 24 1.79 6.51 -9.57
C ALA A 24 1.55 5.22 -8.77
N ILE A 25 0.78 5.29 -7.67
CA ILE A 25 0.40 4.11 -6.87
C ILE A 25 -0.41 3.14 -7.74
N VAL A 26 -1.43 3.63 -8.43
CA VAL A 26 -2.28 2.79 -9.30
C VAL A 26 -1.46 2.16 -10.42
N PHE A 27 -0.53 2.92 -11.03
CA PHE A 27 0.35 2.42 -12.07
C PHE A 27 1.24 1.27 -11.58
N VAL A 28 1.88 1.43 -10.42
CA VAL A 28 2.73 0.38 -9.83
C VAL A 28 1.92 -0.86 -9.49
N LEU A 29 0.74 -0.68 -8.89
CA LEU A 29 -0.13 -1.80 -8.53
C LEU A 29 -0.65 -2.56 -9.75
N ARG A 30 -1.01 -1.86 -10.83
CA ARG A 30 -1.53 -2.47 -12.07
C ARG A 30 -0.44 -3.17 -12.88
N SER A 31 0.74 -2.57 -12.96
CA SER A 31 1.86 -3.08 -13.75
C SER A 31 2.73 -4.08 -12.97
N SER A 32 2.51 -4.19 -11.65
CA SER A 32 3.30 -5.02 -10.72
C SER A 32 4.81 -4.78 -10.79
N ILE A 33 5.22 -3.58 -11.20
CA ILE A 33 6.63 -3.21 -11.28
C ILE A 33 7.18 -2.88 -9.89
N PRO A 34 8.49 -3.05 -9.65
CA PRO A 34 9.12 -2.52 -8.46
C PRO A 34 8.93 -1.00 -8.35
N TRP A 35 8.73 -0.49 -7.13
CA TRP A 35 8.60 0.95 -6.88
C TRP A 35 9.81 1.76 -7.40
N GLU A 36 11.00 1.16 -7.41
CA GLU A 36 12.23 1.79 -7.92
C GLU A 36 12.20 2.03 -9.43
N MET A 37 11.44 1.22 -10.17
CA MET A 37 11.27 1.30 -11.62
C MET A 37 10.18 2.28 -12.06
N LEU A 38 9.53 2.98 -11.12
CA LEU A 38 8.51 3.97 -11.47
C LEU A 38 9.10 5.07 -12.38
N PRO A 39 8.48 5.36 -13.54
CA PRO A 39 8.90 6.45 -14.43
C PRO A 39 8.80 7.83 -13.78
N ARG A 40 9.86 8.28 -13.11
CA ARG A 40 9.87 9.55 -12.34
C ARG A 40 9.54 10.78 -13.18
N LYS A 41 9.94 10.80 -14.45
CA LYS A 41 9.67 11.92 -15.38
C LYS A 41 8.17 12.06 -15.68
N GLN A 42 7.42 10.96 -15.68
CA GLN A 42 5.99 10.95 -15.98
C GLN A 42 5.15 11.40 -14.78
N PHE A 43 5.50 10.95 -13.57
CA PHE A 43 4.70 11.21 -12.35
C PHE A 43 5.26 12.34 -11.48
N GLY A 44 6.44 12.88 -11.80
CA GLY A 44 7.07 13.97 -11.03
C GLY A 44 7.51 13.57 -9.60
N LEU A 45 7.48 12.28 -9.26
CA LEU A 45 7.80 11.75 -7.94
C LEU A 45 8.54 10.41 -8.04
N SER A 46 9.23 10.04 -6.96
CA SER A 46 9.86 8.73 -6.85
C SER A 46 8.86 7.68 -6.40
N GLY A 47 9.02 6.43 -6.81
CA GLY A 47 8.14 5.36 -6.32
C GLY A 47 8.24 5.15 -4.80
N MET A 48 9.38 5.48 -4.18
CA MET A 48 9.49 5.50 -2.72
C MET A 48 8.60 6.59 -2.08
N THR A 49 8.43 7.74 -2.75
CA THR A 49 7.47 8.79 -2.34
C THR A 49 6.03 8.30 -2.47
N ALA A 50 5.71 7.58 -3.56
CA ALA A 50 4.40 6.96 -3.76
C ALA A 50 4.10 5.90 -2.69
N TRP A 51 5.07 5.02 -2.38
CA TRP A 51 4.93 4.00 -1.35
C TRP A 51 4.72 4.61 0.04
N ARG A 52 5.51 5.64 0.42
CA ARG A 52 5.29 6.36 1.68
C ARG A 52 3.91 7.01 1.74
N ARG A 53 3.40 7.55 0.63
CA ARG A 53 2.05 8.11 0.56
C ARG A 53 0.98 7.03 0.72
N LEU A 54 1.16 5.87 0.08
CA LEU A 54 0.29 4.72 0.26
C LEU A 54 0.25 4.25 1.72
N GLU A 55 1.41 4.21 2.38
CA GLU A 55 1.51 3.86 3.79
C GLU A 55 0.82 4.91 4.69
N GLU A 56 1.05 6.21 4.46
CA GLU A 56 0.37 7.30 5.16
C GLU A 56 -1.15 7.19 5.03
N TRP A 57 -1.66 6.93 3.83
CA TRP A 57 -3.08 6.77 3.56
C TRP A 57 -3.66 5.49 4.14
N THR A 58 -2.91 4.40 4.14
CA THR A 58 -3.31 3.14 4.78
C THR A 58 -3.41 3.33 6.29
N ARG A 59 -2.43 3.97 6.93
CA ARG A 59 -2.45 4.30 8.37
C ARG A 59 -3.57 5.27 8.74
N ALA A 60 -3.93 6.19 7.83
CA ALA A 60 -5.05 7.10 8.02
C ALA A 60 -6.43 6.45 7.75
N GLY A 61 -6.50 5.15 7.45
CA GLY A 61 -7.74 4.43 7.18
C GLY A 61 -8.39 4.77 5.82
N VAL A 62 -7.69 5.50 4.95
CA VAL A 62 -8.20 5.93 3.64
C VAL A 62 -8.40 4.72 2.72
N ARG A 63 -7.48 3.74 2.79
CA ARG A 63 -7.60 2.48 2.05
C ARG A 63 -8.86 1.70 2.46
N GLY A 64 -9.12 1.58 3.77
CA GLY A 64 -10.33 0.93 4.28
C GLY A 64 -11.61 1.61 3.78
N LYS A 65 -11.70 2.93 3.95
CA LYS A 65 -12.85 3.72 3.47
C LYS A 65 -13.04 3.67 1.96
N LEU A 66 -11.95 3.64 1.18
CA LEU A 66 -12.03 3.51 -0.28
C LEU A 66 -12.51 2.11 -0.68
N GLN A 67 -12.00 1.06 -0.04
CA GLN A 67 -12.41 -0.31 -0.29
C GLN A 67 -13.87 -0.53 0.09
N GLU A 68 -14.32 -0.03 1.23
CA GLU A 68 -15.73 0.00 1.64
C GLU A 68 -16.60 0.68 0.58
N ARG A 69 -16.24 1.89 0.13
CA ARG A 69 -17.00 2.61 -0.90
C ARG A 69 -17.04 1.89 -2.25
N LEU A 70 -15.94 1.27 -2.66
CA LEU A 70 -15.89 0.46 -3.88
C LEU A 70 -16.77 -0.78 -3.73
N LEU A 71 -16.75 -1.45 -2.57
CA LEU A 71 -17.60 -2.60 -2.29
C LEU A 71 -19.09 -2.21 -2.21
N ASP A 72 -19.41 -1.06 -1.61
CA ASP A 72 -20.76 -0.49 -1.57
C ASP A 72 -21.27 -0.23 -3.00
N GLU A 73 -20.50 0.47 -3.83
CA GLU A 73 -20.86 0.79 -5.23
C GLU A 73 -20.99 -0.48 -6.10
N LEU A 74 -20.11 -1.46 -5.93
CA LEU A 74 -20.18 -2.73 -6.66
C LEU A 74 -21.33 -3.60 -6.15
N GLY A 75 -21.63 -3.56 -4.85
CA GLY A 75 -22.75 -4.26 -4.21
C GLY A 75 -24.09 -3.69 -4.66
N LEU A 76 -24.21 -2.36 -4.74
CA LEU A 76 -25.38 -1.66 -5.26
C LEU A 76 -25.64 -1.95 -6.74
N ARG A 77 -24.60 -2.29 -7.51
CA ARG A 77 -24.71 -2.66 -8.93
C ARG A 77 -24.89 -4.16 -9.17
N GLY A 78 -25.00 -4.98 -8.11
CA GLY A 78 -25.14 -6.44 -8.21
C GLY A 78 -23.95 -7.13 -8.87
N LYS A 79 -22.77 -6.47 -8.91
CA LYS A 79 -21.55 -6.99 -9.56
C LYS A 79 -20.56 -7.64 -8.59
N VAL A 80 -20.89 -7.66 -7.29
CA VAL A 80 -20.12 -8.42 -6.30
C VAL A 80 -20.76 -9.80 -6.16
N ASP A 81 -20.15 -10.78 -6.81
CA ASP A 81 -20.41 -12.18 -6.51
C ASP A 81 -19.61 -12.57 -5.25
N PHE A 82 -20.28 -12.46 -4.09
CA PHE A 82 -19.71 -12.87 -2.80
C PHE A 82 -19.42 -14.39 -2.74
N SER A 83 -19.88 -15.20 -3.70
CA SER A 83 -19.50 -16.62 -3.82
C SER A 83 -18.04 -16.81 -4.27
N ARG A 84 -17.37 -15.77 -4.78
CA ARG A 84 -15.97 -15.81 -5.27
C ARG A 84 -15.06 -14.83 -4.54
N ALA A 85 -15.51 -14.24 -3.43
CA ALA A 85 -14.70 -13.36 -2.62
C ALA A 85 -13.56 -14.16 -1.95
N SER A 86 -12.38 -14.15 -2.58
CA SER A 86 -11.15 -14.70 -2.00
C SER A 86 -10.47 -13.62 -1.16
N ILE A 87 -10.40 -13.81 0.15
CA ILE A 87 -9.52 -13.02 1.03
C ILE A 87 -8.11 -13.57 0.82
N ASP A 88 -7.24 -12.79 0.21
CA ASP A 88 -5.85 -13.20 -0.08
C ASP A 88 -5.11 -13.52 1.24
N SER A 89 -4.90 -14.81 1.51
CA SER A 89 -4.28 -15.30 2.74
C SER A 89 -2.75 -15.23 2.61
N SER A 90 -2.12 -14.34 3.37
CA SER A 90 -0.66 -14.25 3.45
C SER A 90 -0.13 -15.35 4.37
N SER A 91 0.47 -16.42 3.84
CA SER A 91 1.15 -17.43 4.66
C SER A 91 2.54 -16.93 5.10
N VAL A 92 2.73 -16.72 6.40
CA VAL A 92 4.05 -16.43 6.97
C VAL A 92 4.74 -17.76 7.27
N ARG A 93 5.95 -17.97 6.73
CA ARG A 93 6.78 -19.13 7.08
C ARG A 93 7.08 -19.15 8.58
N ALA A 94 6.73 -20.24 9.27
CA ALA A 94 7.21 -20.52 10.61
C ALA A 94 8.74 -20.74 10.57
N SER A 95 9.51 -19.85 11.18
CA SER A 95 10.93 -20.10 11.42
C SER A 95 11.07 -21.19 12.48
N LYS A 96 11.49 -22.39 12.08
CA LYS A 96 11.82 -23.48 13.00
C LYS A 96 13.09 -23.09 13.75
N ARG A 97 12.96 -22.58 14.99
CA ARG A 97 14.11 -22.44 15.90
C ARG A 97 14.66 -23.84 16.16
N ARG A 98 15.85 -24.12 15.65
CA ARG A 98 16.63 -25.33 15.97
C ARG A 98 16.96 -25.29 17.47
N PRO A 99 16.67 -26.34 18.27
CA PRO A 99 17.14 -26.39 19.65
C PRO A 99 18.67 -26.40 19.67
N LEU A 100 19.26 -25.60 20.55
CA LEU A 100 20.69 -25.70 20.88
C LEU A 100 20.98 -27.15 21.31
N GLN A 101 21.97 -27.78 20.69
CA GLN A 101 22.54 -29.01 21.23
C GLN A 101 23.29 -28.66 22.51
N ALA A 102 22.88 -29.25 23.64
CA ALA A 102 23.71 -29.34 24.83
C ALA A 102 24.83 -30.36 24.57
N LYS A 103 26.06 -29.95 24.83
CA LYS A 103 27.26 -30.78 24.78
C LYS A 103 27.35 -31.56 26.11
N PRO A 104 27.58 -32.89 26.12
CA PRO A 104 27.77 -33.60 27.37
C PRO A 104 29.19 -33.34 27.90
N ASP A 105 29.26 -32.95 29.18
CA ASP A 105 30.51 -32.90 29.94
C ASP A 105 30.97 -34.33 30.24
N GLY A 106 32.24 -34.60 29.96
CA GLY A 106 32.98 -35.76 30.44
C GLY A 106 34.04 -35.33 31.44
#